data_AF-A0A8I1THI9-F1
#
_entry.id   AF-A0A8I1THI9-F1
#
_cell.length_a   1.000
_cell.length_b   1.000
_cell.length_c   1.000
_cell.angle_alpha   90.00
_cell.angle_beta   90.00
_cell.angle_gamma   90.00
#
_symmetry.space_group_name_H-M   'P 1'
#
loop_
_entity.id
_entity.type
_entity.pdbx_description
1 polymer ?
#
loop_
_entity_poly.entity_id
_entity_poly.type
_entity_poly.pdbx_seq_one_letter_code
_entity_poly.pdbx_strand_id
1 'polypeptide(L)'
;MASARELQSGYIAELRAVAPAIDGWWEELNNGPRAKFAQYRWPTGPAGHPRVLAIFRKYFLLIEQENEELRRKPLAAWPEDTEEMWGKASMGDERQIENPADLLIHDIPTLAPDVGHLALGIVFVPIGLDEEEEFV
;
A
#
# COMPACT_ATOMS: atom_id res chain seq x y z
N MET A 1 6.00 13.16 -11.66
CA MET A 1 5.43 12.56 -10.45
C MET A 1 6.14 11.26 -10.19
N ALA A 2 6.21 10.82 -8.94
CA ALA A 2 6.88 9.56 -8.63
C ALA A 2 5.99 8.41 -9.11
N SER A 3 6.56 7.50 -9.90
CA SER A 3 5.92 6.25 -10.29
C SER A 3 5.54 5.42 -9.05
N ALA A 4 4.57 4.53 -9.19
CA ALA A 4 4.13 3.66 -8.10
C ALA A 4 5.29 2.85 -7.46
N ARG A 5 6.29 2.46 -8.25
CA ARG A 5 7.51 1.79 -7.76
C ARG A 5 8.42 2.71 -6.95
N GLU A 6 8.53 3.99 -7.32
CA GLU A 6 9.26 4.98 -6.53
C GLU A 6 8.55 5.24 -5.19
N LEU A 7 7.22 5.29 -5.19
CA LEU A 7 6.41 5.38 -3.97
C LEU A 7 6.59 4.14 -3.08
N GLN A 8 6.55 2.93 -3.63
CA GLN A 8 6.83 1.69 -2.88
C GLN A 8 8.24 1.67 -2.27
N SER A 9 9.24 2.14 -3.03
CA SER A 9 10.62 2.24 -2.54
C SER A 9 10.74 3.24 -1.38
N GLY A 10 10.06 4.39 -1.48
CA GLY A 10 9.98 5.39 -0.41
C GLY A 10 9.30 4.84 0.85
N TYR A 11 8.20 4.10 0.67
CA TYR A 11 7.49 3.41 1.74
C TYR A 11 8.40 2.45 2.51
N ILE A 12 9.13 1.59 1.79
CA ILE A 12 10.09 0.66 2.39
C ILE A 12 11.19 1.40 3.16
N ALA A 13 11.71 2.50 2.59
CA ALA A 13 12.74 3.30 3.25
C ALA A 13 12.24 3.94 4.56
N GLU A 14 11.01 4.46 4.59
CA GLU A 14 10.41 5.01 5.80
C GLU A 14 10.10 3.92 6.84
N LEU A 15 9.62 2.75 6.42
CA LEU A 15 9.45 1.61 7.32
C LEU A 15 10.78 1.20 7.98
N ARG A 16 11.86 1.08 7.19
CA ARG A 16 13.20 0.78 7.72
C ARG A 16 13.70 1.82 8.71
N ALA A 17 13.43 3.10 8.45
CA ALA A 17 13.83 4.17 9.34
C ALA A 17 13.14 4.10 10.70
N VAL A 18 11.87 3.65 10.75
CA VAL A 18 11.12 3.54 12.01
C VAL A 18 11.22 2.16 12.68
N ALA A 19 11.57 1.12 11.94
CA ALA A 19 11.56 -0.27 12.42
C ALA A 19 12.27 -0.46 13.76
N PRO A 20 13.50 0.04 14.00
CA PRO A 20 14.18 -0.19 15.28
C PRO A 20 13.42 0.34 16.50
N ALA A 21 12.74 1.49 16.35
CA ALA A 21 11.96 2.09 17.43
C ALA A 21 10.65 1.32 17.67
N ILE A 22 10.01 0.82 16.61
CA ILE A 22 8.77 0.05 16.71
C ILE A 22 9.04 -1.34 17.29
N ASP A 23 10.13 -1.97 16.88
CA ASP A 23 10.52 -3.29 17.37
C ASP A 23 10.87 -3.21 18.86
N GLY A 24 11.64 -2.20 19.28
CA GLY A 24 11.92 -1.96 20.70
C GLY A 24 10.64 -1.74 21.52
N TRP A 25 9.69 -0.94 21.02
CA TRP A 25 8.39 -0.76 21.66
C TRP A 25 7.60 -2.08 21.79
N TRP A 26 7.60 -2.89 20.73
CA TRP A 26 6.88 -4.16 20.72
C TRP A 26 7.50 -5.17 21.69
N GLU A 27 8.83 -5.22 21.76
CA GLU A 27 9.57 -6.02 22.74
C GLU A 27 9.28 -5.59 24.18
N GLU A 28 9.26 -4.29 24.47
CA GLU A 28 8.89 -3.77 25.79
C GLU A 28 7.46 -4.16 26.18
N LEU A 29 6.51 -4.10 25.23
CA LEU A 29 5.14 -4.54 25.48
C LEU A 29 5.04 -6.04 25.76
N ASN A 30 5.78 -6.86 25.01
CA ASN A 30 5.75 -8.33 25.13
C ASN A 30 6.53 -8.86 26.33
N ASN A 31 7.54 -8.13 26.80
CA ASN A 31 8.34 -8.53 27.96
C ASN A 31 7.95 -7.79 29.25
N GLY A 32 7.07 -6.80 29.14
CA GLY A 32 6.64 -5.99 30.26
C GLY A 32 5.62 -6.66 31.20
N PRO A 33 5.27 -6.03 32.32
CA PRO A 33 4.31 -6.56 33.30
C PRO A 33 2.90 -6.83 32.72
N ARG A 34 2.60 -6.25 31.55
CA ARG A 34 1.33 -6.33 30.85
C ARG A 34 1.40 -7.17 29.58
N ALA A 35 2.45 -7.96 29.38
CA ALA A 35 2.64 -8.83 28.22
C ALA A 35 1.39 -9.65 27.85
N LYS A 36 0.75 -10.26 28.85
CA LYS A 36 -0.49 -11.04 28.69
C LYS A 36 -1.67 -10.26 28.11
N PHE A 37 -1.61 -8.93 28.14
CA PHE A 37 -2.62 -8.03 27.59
C PHE A 37 -2.23 -7.42 26.24
N ALA A 38 -0.96 -7.51 25.83
CA ALA A 38 -0.46 -6.86 24.62
C ALA A 38 -1.22 -7.34 23.37
N GLN A 39 -1.41 -8.65 23.23
CA GLN A 39 -2.12 -9.25 22.08
C GLN A 39 -3.61 -8.89 22.03
N TYR A 40 -4.27 -8.70 23.18
CA TYR A 40 -5.68 -8.28 23.22
C TYR A 40 -5.87 -6.81 22.81
N ARG A 41 -4.86 -5.97 23.06
CA ARG A 41 -4.91 -4.54 22.76
C ARG A 41 -4.37 -4.22 21.37
N TRP A 42 -3.42 -5.03 20.89
CA TRP A 42 -2.73 -4.85 19.61
C TRP A 42 -2.71 -6.20 18.84
N PRO A 43 -3.87 -6.65 18.34
CA PRO A 43 -3.97 -7.95 17.67
C PRO A 43 -3.19 -8.02 16.36
N THR A 44 -2.89 -6.87 15.74
CA THR A 44 -2.10 -6.74 14.52
C THR A 44 -0.60 -6.59 14.79
N GLY A 45 -0.18 -6.68 16.07
CA GLY A 45 1.23 -6.58 16.46
C GLY A 45 1.86 -5.23 16.12
N PRO A 46 3.14 -5.21 15.70
CA PRO A 46 3.86 -3.97 15.43
C PRO A 46 3.33 -3.20 14.21
N ALA A 47 2.68 -3.89 13.27
CA ALA A 47 1.99 -3.28 12.13
C ALA A 47 0.85 -2.34 12.56
N GLY A 48 0.21 -2.62 13.71
CA GLY A 48 -0.84 -1.78 14.28
C GLY A 48 -0.34 -0.48 14.90
N HIS A 49 0.97 -0.26 14.99
CA HIS A 49 1.51 0.92 15.64
C HIS A 49 1.10 2.20 14.88
N PRO A 50 0.65 3.28 15.57
CA PRO A 50 0.16 4.50 14.90
C PRO A 50 1.12 5.12 13.89
N ARG A 51 2.43 5.03 14.14
CA ARG A 51 3.48 5.48 13.20
C ARG A 51 3.48 4.68 11.90
N VAL A 52 3.34 3.35 11.99
CA VAL A 52 3.31 2.46 10.83
C VAL A 52 2.06 2.75 10.01
N LEU A 53 0.90 2.86 10.68
CA LEU A 53 -0.36 3.20 10.02
C LEU A 53 -0.33 4.59 9.35
N ALA A 54 0.34 5.57 9.96
CA ALA A 54 0.51 6.89 9.36
C ALA A 54 1.36 6.85 8.07
N ILE A 55 2.44 6.05 8.07
CA ILE A 55 3.28 5.84 6.89
C ILE A 55 2.46 5.11 5.80
N PHE A 56 1.78 4.02 6.16
CA PHE A 56 0.89 3.30 5.25
C PHE A 56 -0.13 4.24 4.60
N ARG A 57 -0.86 5.03 5.40
CA ARG A 57 -1.86 5.99 4.92
C ARG A 57 -1.28 7.02 3.95
N LYS A 58 -0.10 7.56 4.26
CA LYS A 58 0.59 8.51 3.39
C LYS A 58 0.83 7.93 2.00
N TYR A 59 1.45 6.75 1.92
CA TYR A 59 1.81 6.14 0.64
C TYR A 59 0.60 5.60 -0.11
N PHE A 60 -0.40 5.08 0.60
CA PHE A 60 -1.65 4.64 0.00
C PHE A 60 -2.34 5.78 -0.76
N LEU A 61 -2.50 6.94 -0.11
CA LEU A 61 -3.13 8.11 -0.74
C LEU A 61 -2.31 8.68 -1.91
N LEU A 62 -0.98 8.64 -1.83
CA LEU A 62 -0.11 9.07 -2.93
C LEU A 62 -0.27 8.16 -4.17
N ILE A 63 -0.37 6.84 -3.96
CA ILE A 63 -0.59 5.88 -5.05
C ILE A 63 -1.99 6.09 -5.65
N GLU A 64 -3.02 6.26 -4.83
CA GLU A 64 -4.38 6.52 -5.35
C GLU A 64 -4.48 7.84 -6.09
N GLN A 65 -3.78 8.89 -5.64
CA GLN A 65 -3.70 10.14 -6.39
C GLN A 65 -3.08 9.93 -7.78
N GLU A 66 -1.96 9.21 -7.87
CA GLU A 66 -1.32 8.91 -9.17
C GLU A 66 -2.23 8.04 -10.06
N ASN A 67 -2.89 7.03 -9.48
CA ASN A 67 -3.86 6.19 -10.18
C ASN A 67 -5.02 7.02 -10.74
N GLU A 68 -5.56 7.95 -9.96
CA GLU A 68 -6.64 8.82 -10.39
C GLU A 68 -6.22 9.74 -11.54
N GLU A 69 -5.00 10.27 -11.49
CA GLU A 69 -4.44 11.03 -12.61
C GLU A 69 -4.28 10.17 -13.88
N LEU A 70 -3.86 8.91 -13.74
CA LEU A 70 -3.82 7.96 -14.85
C LEU A 70 -5.21 7.64 -15.39
N ARG A 71 -6.23 7.56 -14.54
CA ARG A 71 -7.64 7.37 -14.95
C ARG A 71 -8.17 8.58 -15.74
N ARG A 72 -7.78 9.80 -15.37
CA ARG A 72 -8.22 11.05 -16.02
C ARG A 72 -7.56 11.34 -17.36
N LYS A 73 -6.37 10.79 -17.63
CA LYS A 73 -5.74 10.94 -18.95
C LYS A 73 -6.68 10.38 -20.03
N PRO A 74 -6.88 11.06 -21.17
CA PRO A 74 -7.68 10.49 -22.25
C PRO A 74 -7.02 9.19 -22.75
N LEU A 75 -7.83 8.17 -23.05
CA LEU A 75 -7.31 6.98 -23.74
C LEU A 75 -6.66 7.43 -25.05
N ALA A 76 -5.52 6.85 -25.40
CA ALA A 76 -4.99 6.98 -26.76
C ALA A 76 -6.12 6.66 -27.74
N ALA A 77 -6.28 7.51 -28.76
CA ALA A 77 -7.29 7.28 -29.78
C ALA A 77 -7.11 5.86 -30.33
N TRP A 78 -8.21 5.11 -30.40
CA TRP A 78 -8.20 3.81 -31.04
C TRP A 78 -7.64 4.00 -32.46
N PRO A 79 -6.63 3.22 -32.90
CA PRO A 79 -6.21 3.25 -34.29
C PRO A 79 -7.45 3.05 -35.18
N GLU A 80 -7.55 3.77 -36.29
CA GLU A 80 -8.70 3.68 -37.20
C GLU A 80 -9.03 2.21 -37.49
N ASP A 81 -10.31 1.88 -37.32
CA ASP A 81 -10.84 0.51 -37.37
C ASP A 81 -10.79 0.00 -38.81
N THR A 82 -9.63 -0.49 -39.25
CA THR A 82 -9.48 -1.19 -40.52
C THR A 82 -9.84 -2.66 -40.32
N GLU A 83 -10.58 -3.27 -41.27
CA GLU A 83 -10.96 -4.70 -41.24
C GLU A 83 -9.77 -5.67 -40.99
N GLU A 84 -8.53 -5.23 -41.23
CA GLU A 84 -7.27 -5.96 -40.97
C GLU A 84 -6.86 -6.08 -39.48
N MET A 85 -7.66 -5.56 -38.53
CA MET A 85 -7.36 -5.60 -37.09
C MET A 85 -8.03 -6.78 -36.36
N TRP A 86 -8.94 -7.52 -37.01
CA TRP A 86 -9.51 -8.74 -36.45
C TRP A 86 -8.44 -9.84 -36.27
N GLY A 87 -8.26 -10.31 -35.03
CA GLY A 87 -7.28 -11.35 -34.70
C GLY A 87 -5.89 -10.85 -34.33
N LYS A 88 -5.64 -9.53 -34.35
CA LYS A 88 -4.44 -8.94 -33.74
C LYS A 88 -4.77 -8.58 -32.29
N ALA A 89 -3.92 -8.99 -31.34
CA ALA A 89 -4.03 -8.53 -29.97
C ALA A 89 -3.87 -7.00 -29.98
N SER A 90 -4.93 -6.25 -29.67
CA SER A 90 -4.77 -4.84 -29.36
C SER A 90 -3.97 -4.79 -28.07
N MET A 91 -2.72 -4.36 -28.16
CA MET A 91 -2.02 -3.76 -27.02
C MET A 91 -2.73 -2.43 -26.79
N GLY A 92 -3.94 -2.48 -26.23
CA GLY A 92 -4.61 -1.30 -25.73
C GLY A 92 -3.65 -0.62 -24.76
N ASP A 93 -3.71 0.70 -24.65
CA ASP A 93 -2.92 1.47 -23.70
C ASP A 93 -3.23 0.96 -22.28
N GLU A 94 -2.47 -0.03 -21.82
CA GLU A 94 -2.59 -0.65 -20.50
C GLU A 94 -2.09 0.38 -19.51
N ARG A 95 -3.00 1.26 -19.10
CA ARG A 95 -2.74 2.17 -17.98
C ARG A 95 -2.29 1.31 -16.82
N GLN A 96 -1.09 1.59 -16.34
CA GLN A 96 -0.51 0.89 -15.21
C GLN A 96 -1.13 1.41 -13.91
N ILE A 97 -2.42 1.14 -13.73
CA ILE A 97 -3.16 1.38 -12.49
C ILE A 97 -2.77 0.26 -11.54
N GLU A 98 -2.04 0.61 -10.48
CA GLU A 98 -1.53 -0.35 -9.51
C GLU A 98 -2.45 -0.40 -8.29
N ASN A 99 -2.68 -1.57 -7.71
CA ASN A 99 -3.42 -1.68 -6.46
C ASN A 99 -2.49 -1.31 -5.29
N PRO A 100 -2.79 -0.26 -4.48
CA PRO A 100 -1.94 0.12 -3.36
C PRO A 100 -1.75 -1.00 -2.33
N ALA A 101 -2.74 -1.88 -2.13
CA ALA A 101 -2.62 -2.98 -1.18
C ALA A 101 -1.57 -4.02 -1.63
N ASP A 102 -1.49 -4.30 -2.93
CA ASP A 102 -0.46 -5.18 -3.47
C ASP A 102 0.93 -4.60 -3.20
N LEU A 103 1.12 -3.31 -3.51
CA LEU A 103 2.40 -2.63 -3.36
C LEU A 103 2.83 -2.45 -1.88
N LEU A 104 1.89 -2.13 -0.99
CA LEU A 104 2.21 -1.70 0.39
C LEU A 104 2.03 -2.79 1.45
N ILE A 105 1.36 -3.90 1.11
CA ILE A 105 1.08 -5.01 2.03
C ILE A 105 1.61 -6.32 1.46
N HIS A 106 1.13 -6.74 0.28
CA HIS A 106 1.35 -8.10 -0.21
C HIS A 106 2.78 -8.33 -0.74
N ASP A 107 3.37 -7.33 -1.40
CA ASP A 107 4.71 -7.45 -2.00
C ASP A 107 5.84 -7.28 -0.97
N ILE A 108 5.58 -6.56 0.13
CA ILE A 108 6.60 -6.15 1.09
C ILE A 108 7.35 -7.33 1.73
N PRO A 109 6.71 -8.42 2.17
CA PRO A 109 7.41 -9.57 2.73
C PRO A 109 8.42 -10.20 1.76
N THR A 110 8.16 -10.09 0.45
CA THR A 110 9.06 -10.59 -0.60
C THR A 110 10.15 -9.58 -0.96
N LEU A 111 9.80 -8.29 -1.09
CA LEU A 111 10.72 -7.24 -1.52
C LEU A 111 11.64 -6.71 -0.40
N ALA A 112 11.13 -6.68 0.83
CA ALA A 112 11.79 -6.14 2.01
C ALA A 112 11.46 -7.01 3.24
N PRO A 113 11.98 -8.26 3.29
CA PRO A 113 11.66 -9.21 4.36
C PRO A 113 12.07 -8.70 5.75
N ASP A 114 13.04 -7.79 5.82
CA ASP A 114 13.51 -7.16 7.05
C ASP A 114 12.46 -6.28 7.75
N VAL A 115 11.49 -5.75 7.00
CA VAL A 115 10.38 -4.92 7.52
C VAL A 115 9.00 -5.51 7.23
N GLY A 116 8.96 -6.74 6.69
CA GLY A 116 7.71 -7.40 6.28
C GLY A 116 6.70 -7.54 7.42
N HIS A 117 7.16 -7.74 8.65
CA HIS A 117 6.29 -7.84 9.83
C HIS A 117 5.54 -6.54 10.16
N LEU A 118 6.05 -5.38 9.73
CA LEU A 118 5.37 -4.09 9.87
C LEU A 118 4.24 -3.91 8.85
N ALA A 119 4.26 -4.64 7.73
CA ALA A 119 3.22 -4.61 6.71
C ALA A 119 2.19 -5.74 6.91
N LEU A 120 2.62 -6.95 7.27
CA LEU A 120 1.80 -8.17 7.34
C LEU A 120 0.59 -8.08 8.28
N GLY A 121 0.66 -7.27 9.34
CA GLY A 121 -0.46 -7.11 10.27
C GLY A 121 -1.57 -6.17 9.78
N ILE A 122 -1.38 -5.49 8.63
CA ILE A 122 -2.39 -4.65 8.01
C ILE A 122 -3.31 -5.56 7.17
N VAL A 123 -4.36 -6.09 7.80
CA VAL A 123 -5.31 -7.04 7.19
C VAL A 123 -6.55 -6.39 6.58
N PHE A 124 -6.69 -5.07 6.71
CA PHE A 124 -7.73 -4.27 6.05
C PHE A 124 -7.15 -2.90 5.70
N VAL A 125 -7.75 -2.20 4.74
CA VAL A 125 -7.36 -0.83 4.35
C VAL A 125 -8.13 0.16 5.23
N PRO A 126 -7.51 0.81 6.23
CA PRO A 126 -8.21 1.69 7.17
C PRO A 126 -8.38 3.12 6.61
N ILE A 127 -8.67 3.25 5.32
CA ILE A 127 -8.65 4.54 4.62
C ILE A 127 -9.94 4.70 3.84
N GLY A 128 -10.78 5.64 4.28
CA GLY A 128 -11.84 6.18 3.45
C GLY A 128 -11.19 7.04 2.36
N LEU A 129 -11.59 6.81 1.12
CA LEU A 129 -11.12 7.58 -0.03
C LEU A 129 -11.87 8.89 -0.19
N ASP A 130 -13.06 9.00 0.41
CA ASP A 130 -13.91 10.19 0.37
C ASP A 130 -14.53 10.51 1.74
N GLU A 131 -14.80 11.80 2.01
CA GLU A 131 -15.55 12.22 3.21
C GLU A 131 -17.05 11.90 3.08
N GLU A 132 -17.55 11.67 1.85
CA GLU A 132 -18.97 11.48 1.51
C GLU A 132 -19.40 10.01 1.28
N GLU A 133 -18.50 9.02 1.39
CA GLU A 133 -18.88 7.60 1.29
C GLU A 133 -19.65 7.14 2.55
N GLU A 134 -20.95 7.45 2.56
CA GLU A 134 -21.92 6.85 3.49
C GLU A 134 -22.13 5.39 3.07
N PHE A 135 -21.73 4.44 3.93
CA PHE A 135 -22.00 3.02 3.73
C PHE A 135 -23.54 2.80 3.68
N VAL A 136 -24.06 2.41 2.50
CA VAL A 136 -25.45 1.94 2.33
C VAL A 136 -25.59 0.51 2.84
#